data_AF-Q894J0-F1
#
_entry.id   AF-Q894J0-F1
#
_cell.length_a   1.000
_cell.length_b   1.000
_cell.length_c   1.000
_cell.angle_alpha   90.00
_cell.angle_beta   90.00
_cell.angle_gamma   90.00
#
_symmetry.space_group_name_H-M   'P 1'
#
loop_
_entity.id
_entity.type
_entity.pdbx_description
1 polymer ?
#
loop_
_entity_poly.entity_id
_entity_poly.type
_entity_poly.pdbx_seq_one_letter_code
_entity_poly.pdbx_strand_id
1 'polypeptide(L)'
;MLKKDLLELIKDIDDNESIDEILKGTDFAKSMLSIDNFKNLVATNKDFKGFLDSEKDKHYGKALETWKQNNLEKIINEEIRKRNPARDEKDIALEELQRKIEAMEEEKQYEKLKNIALKQATEKKLPTEIVDYFIGKDEEVTLNNLNKFEDVFNKQLETVVQERLKGSSYTPPKNNGNNIDTYDNLLKNADNMTPEQIAEQFSKLDK
;
A
#
# COMPACT_ATOMS: atom_id res chain seq x y z
N MET A 1 -48.80 -2.62 22.24
CA MET A 1 -48.61 -1.87 23.50
C MET A 1 -49.50 -0.65 23.47
N LEU A 2 -50.24 -0.36 24.53
CA LEU A 2 -51.04 0.85 24.63
C LEU A 2 -50.19 2.00 25.21
N LYS A 3 -50.60 3.25 24.97
CA LYS A 3 -49.90 4.44 25.49
C LYS A 3 -49.67 4.38 27.01
N LYS A 4 -50.66 3.91 27.76
CA LYS A 4 -50.55 3.77 29.23
C LYS A 4 -49.47 2.78 29.65
N ASP A 5 -49.34 1.66 28.91
CA ASP A 5 -48.38 0.60 29.22
C ASP A 5 -46.95 1.09 28.93
N LEU A 6 -46.78 1.88 27.86
CA LEU A 6 -45.50 2.52 27.54
C LEU A 6 -45.11 3.54 28.62
N LEU A 7 -46.05 4.39 29.03
CA LEU A 7 -45.82 5.40 30.07
C LEU A 7 -45.46 4.80 31.43
N GLU A 8 -46.05 3.65 31.77
CA GLU A 8 -45.70 2.90 32.98
C GLU A 8 -44.30 2.31 32.90
N LEU A 9 -43.91 1.80 31.73
CA LEU A 9 -42.59 1.21 31.50
C LEU A 9 -41.44 2.22 31.55
N ILE A 10 -41.72 3.49 31.25
CA ILE A 10 -40.73 4.57 31.23
C ILE A 10 -40.83 5.52 32.42
N LYS A 11 -41.73 5.24 33.37
CA LYS A 11 -42.11 6.18 34.44
C LYS A 11 -40.96 6.52 35.40
N ASP A 12 -40.12 5.54 35.69
CA ASP A 12 -39.04 5.63 36.68
C ASP A 12 -37.66 5.76 36.01
N ILE A 13 -37.63 5.96 34.69
CA ILE A 13 -36.41 6.20 33.90
C ILE A 13 -36.07 7.68 34.01
N ASP A 14 -34.81 8.01 34.28
CA ASP A 14 -34.32 9.38 34.23
C ASP A 14 -34.41 9.95 32.79
N ASP A 15 -34.68 11.26 32.64
CA ASP A 15 -34.85 11.91 31.32
C ASP A 15 -33.65 11.74 30.37
N ASN A 16 -32.47 11.40 30.91
CA ASN A 16 -31.23 11.19 30.16
C ASN A 16 -30.85 9.71 29.96
N GLU A 17 -31.65 8.76 30.44
CA GLU A 17 -31.41 7.33 30.27
C GLU A 17 -31.98 6.78 28.96
N SER A 18 -31.37 5.70 28.45
CA SER A 18 -31.72 5.12 27.15
C SER A 18 -32.94 4.21 27.26
N ILE A 19 -34.03 4.60 26.60
CA ILE A 19 -35.26 3.81 26.50
C ILE A 19 -35.05 2.54 25.65
N ASP A 20 -34.01 2.48 24.82
CA ASP A 20 -33.75 1.36 23.91
C ASP A 20 -33.52 0.04 24.64
N GLU A 21 -32.77 0.05 25.76
CA GLU A 21 -32.49 -1.16 26.53
C GLU A 21 -33.74 -1.72 27.19
N ILE A 22 -34.61 -0.83 27.66
CA ILE A 22 -35.85 -1.18 28.35
C ILE A 22 -36.86 -1.72 27.34
N LEU A 23 -36.99 -1.09 26.17
CA LEU A 23 -37.86 -1.58 25.11
C LEU A 23 -37.39 -2.92 24.54
N LYS A 24 -36.08 -3.15 24.38
CA LYS A 24 -35.53 -4.42 23.87
C LYS A 24 -35.94 -5.63 24.71
N GLY A 25 -36.13 -5.47 26.02
CA GLY A 25 -36.57 -6.55 26.92
C GLY A 25 -38.05 -6.92 26.80
N THR A 26 -38.87 -6.05 26.19
CA THR A 26 -40.34 -6.20 26.17
C THR A 26 -40.81 -7.25 25.17
N ASP A 27 -41.98 -7.82 25.47
CA ASP A 27 -42.68 -8.72 24.54
C ASP A 27 -43.07 -8.01 23.24
N PHE A 28 -43.24 -6.68 23.27
CA PHE A 28 -43.46 -5.87 22.08
C PHE A 28 -42.23 -5.89 21.15
N ALA A 29 -41.02 -5.63 21.67
CA ALA A 29 -39.80 -5.69 20.86
C ALA A 29 -39.46 -7.12 20.42
N LYS A 30 -39.63 -8.11 21.30
CA LYS A 30 -39.44 -9.54 20.95
C LYS A 30 -40.40 -9.98 19.84
N SER A 31 -41.66 -9.54 19.90
CA SER A 31 -42.62 -9.78 18.84
C SER A 31 -42.17 -9.14 17.53
N MET A 32 -41.81 -7.85 17.54
CA MET A 32 -41.33 -7.14 16.34
C MET A 32 -40.09 -7.78 15.70
N LEU A 33 -39.17 -8.33 16.51
CA LEU A 33 -37.95 -9.00 16.04
C LEU A 33 -38.15 -10.49 15.73
N SER A 34 -39.38 -11.01 15.87
CA SER A 34 -39.66 -12.42 15.58
C SER A 34 -39.55 -12.73 14.09
N ILE A 35 -39.20 -13.98 13.79
CA ILE A 35 -39.06 -14.48 12.41
C ILE A 35 -40.39 -14.37 11.66
N ASP A 36 -41.52 -14.62 12.31
CA ASP A 36 -42.83 -14.58 11.65
C ASP A 36 -43.24 -13.15 11.28
N ASN A 37 -42.93 -12.17 12.14
CA ASN A 37 -43.13 -10.77 11.80
C ASN A 37 -42.14 -10.30 10.73
N PHE A 38 -40.88 -10.77 10.75
CA PHE A 38 -39.94 -10.52 9.66
C PHE A 38 -40.43 -11.10 8.33
N LYS A 39 -40.92 -12.36 8.32
CA LYS A 39 -41.52 -12.98 7.13
C LYS A 39 -42.71 -12.17 6.62
N ASN A 40 -43.58 -11.71 7.52
CA ASN A 40 -44.73 -10.87 7.15
C ASN A 40 -44.29 -9.50 6.59
N LEU A 41 -43.27 -8.89 7.20
CA LEU A 41 -42.69 -7.63 6.75
C LEU A 41 -42.09 -7.76 5.35
N VAL A 42 -41.33 -8.83 5.10
CA VAL A 42 -40.78 -9.15 3.78
C VAL A 42 -41.90 -9.47 2.77
N ALA A 43 -42.98 -10.13 3.19
CA ALA A 43 -44.10 -10.44 2.31
C ALA A 43 -44.92 -9.20 1.91
N THR A 44 -45.06 -8.23 2.81
CA THR A 44 -45.95 -7.09 2.66
C THR A 44 -45.22 -5.83 2.19
N ASN A 45 -43.95 -5.66 2.52
CA ASN A 45 -43.15 -4.49 2.14
C ASN A 45 -42.25 -4.79 0.93
N LYS A 46 -42.46 -4.00 -0.13
CA LYS A 46 -41.74 -4.14 -1.41
C LYS A 46 -40.24 -3.91 -1.30
N ASP A 47 -39.78 -3.01 -0.44
CA ASP A 47 -38.37 -2.67 -0.29
C ASP A 47 -37.61 -3.80 0.41
N PHE A 48 -38.18 -4.33 1.49
CA PHE A 48 -37.62 -5.50 2.19
C PHE A 48 -37.61 -6.75 1.32
N LYS A 49 -38.67 -6.96 0.54
CA LYS A 49 -38.72 -8.04 -0.46
C LYS A 49 -37.63 -7.89 -1.51
N GLY A 50 -37.54 -6.71 -2.13
CA GLY A 50 -36.57 -6.41 -3.18
C GLY A 50 -35.12 -6.56 -2.71
N PHE A 51 -34.83 -6.10 -1.48
CA PHE A 51 -33.52 -6.32 -0.87
C PHE A 51 -33.20 -7.80 -0.67
N LEU A 52 -34.13 -8.58 -0.11
CA LEU A 52 -33.92 -10.00 0.12
C LEU A 52 -33.75 -10.79 -1.19
N ASP A 53 -34.54 -10.47 -2.21
CA ASP A 53 -34.44 -11.10 -3.53
C ASP A 53 -33.10 -10.76 -4.20
N SER A 54 -32.65 -9.50 -4.12
CA SER A 54 -31.33 -9.09 -4.63
C SER A 54 -30.18 -9.84 -3.94
N GLU A 55 -30.25 -10.01 -2.62
CA GLU A 55 -29.19 -10.70 -1.88
C GLU A 55 -29.18 -12.20 -2.18
N LYS A 56 -30.36 -12.81 -2.32
CA LYS A 56 -30.51 -14.19 -2.80
C LYS A 56 -29.91 -14.36 -4.19
N ASP A 57 -30.25 -13.50 -5.15
CA ASP A 57 -29.73 -13.60 -6.52
C ASP A 57 -28.21 -13.48 -6.57
N LYS A 58 -27.62 -12.58 -5.78
CA LYS A 58 -26.17 -12.45 -5.65
C LYS A 58 -25.52 -13.73 -5.12
N HIS A 59 -26.08 -14.32 -4.06
CA HIS A 59 -25.57 -15.55 -3.49
C HIS A 59 -25.78 -16.76 -4.42
N TYR A 60 -26.93 -16.86 -5.08
CA TYR A 60 -27.20 -17.93 -6.04
C TYR A 60 -26.31 -17.83 -7.27
N GLY A 61 -26.08 -16.63 -7.80
CA GLY A 61 -25.14 -16.41 -8.89
C GLY A 61 -23.74 -16.88 -8.53
N LYS A 62 -23.22 -16.46 -7.37
CA LYS A 62 -21.90 -16.91 -6.89
C LYS A 62 -21.85 -18.42 -6.66
N ALA A 63 -22.85 -18.99 -5.99
CA ALA A 63 -22.91 -20.42 -5.71
C ALA A 63 -22.98 -21.24 -7.01
N LEU A 64 -23.75 -20.77 -8.00
CA LEU A 64 -23.86 -21.41 -9.30
C LEU A 64 -22.54 -21.33 -10.07
N GLU A 65 -21.86 -20.18 -10.09
CA GLU A 65 -20.55 -20.04 -10.76
C GLU A 65 -19.49 -20.91 -10.09
N THR A 66 -19.43 -20.94 -8.75
CA THR A 66 -18.54 -21.85 -8.02
C THR A 66 -18.87 -23.31 -8.31
N TRP A 67 -20.15 -23.68 -8.36
CA TRP A 67 -20.56 -25.03 -8.73
C TRP A 67 -20.12 -25.38 -10.16
N LYS A 68 -20.32 -24.46 -11.11
CA LYS A 68 -19.91 -24.65 -12.50
C LYS A 68 -18.41 -24.87 -12.63
N GLN A 69 -17.61 -23.99 -12.03
CA GLN A 69 -16.14 -24.08 -12.05
C GLN A 69 -15.64 -25.42 -11.49
N ASN A 70 -16.26 -25.92 -10.42
CA ASN A 70 -15.81 -27.15 -9.76
C ASN A 70 -16.31 -28.44 -10.41
N ASN A 71 -17.41 -28.40 -11.18
CA ASN A 71 -18.12 -29.59 -11.63
C ASN A 71 -18.31 -29.70 -13.14
N LEU A 72 -18.40 -28.60 -13.90
CA LEU A 72 -18.68 -28.69 -15.35
C LEU A 72 -17.57 -29.42 -16.09
N GLU A 73 -16.30 -29.12 -15.79
CA GLU A 73 -15.17 -29.77 -16.44
C GLU A 73 -15.16 -31.28 -16.17
N LYS A 74 -15.47 -31.69 -14.94
CA LYS A 74 -15.60 -33.11 -14.58
C LYS A 74 -16.72 -33.80 -15.36
N ILE A 75 -17.91 -33.17 -15.44
CA ILE A 75 -19.06 -33.73 -16.16
C ILE A 75 -18.78 -33.81 -17.66
N ILE A 76 -18.14 -32.78 -18.23
CA ILE A 76 -17.76 -32.73 -19.64
C ILE A 76 -16.75 -33.84 -19.93
N ASN A 77 -15.70 -33.98 -19.11
CA ASN A 77 -14.67 -35.00 -19.29
C ASN A 77 -15.26 -36.41 -19.12
N GLU A 78 -16.16 -36.63 -18.15
CA GLU A 78 -16.85 -37.91 -17.99
C GLU A 78 -17.70 -38.27 -19.22
N GLU A 79 -18.41 -37.31 -19.81
CA GLU A 79 -19.24 -37.53 -20.99
C GLU A 79 -18.40 -37.72 -22.26
N ILE A 80 -17.29 -36.98 -22.39
CA ILE A 80 -16.31 -37.17 -23.47
C ILE A 80 -15.69 -38.57 -23.37
N ARG A 81 -15.28 -39.00 -22.16
CA ARG A 81 -14.74 -40.33 -21.91
C ARG A 81 -15.72 -41.45 -22.24
N LYS A 82 -17.01 -41.26 -21.90
CA LYS A 82 -18.07 -42.21 -22.27
C LYS A 82 -18.24 -42.34 -23.79
N ARG A 83 -18.10 -41.24 -24.52
CA ARG A 83 -18.30 -41.20 -25.98
C ARG A 83 -17.05 -41.55 -26.77
N ASN A 84 -15.84 -41.29 -26.25
CA ASN A 84 -14.55 -41.44 -26.94
C ASN A 84 -13.42 -41.98 -26.04
N PRO A 85 -13.53 -43.23 -25.54
CA PRO A 85 -12.63 -43.78 -24.52
C PRO A 85 -11.15 -43.96 -24.94
N ALA A 86 -10.80 -43.94 -26.23
CA ALA A 86 -9.42 -44.17 -26.71
C ALA A 86 -8.59 -42.90 -26.98
N ARG A 87 -9.22 -41.72 -27.02
CA ARG A 87 -8.53 -40.42 -27.24
C ARG A 87 -8.32 -39.65 -25.93
N ASP A 88 -9.20 -39.85 -24.97
CA ASP A 88 -9.33 -39.08 -23.73
C ASP A 88 -8.09 -39.14 -22.80
N GLU A 89 -7.51 -40.32 -22.57
CA GLU A 89 -6.31 -40.43 -21.70
C GLU A 89 -5.09 -39.71 -22.29
N LYS A 90 -4.97 -39.68 -23.62
CA LYS A 90 -3.85 -39.01 -24.29
C LYS A 90 -4.04 -37.50 -24.35
N ASP A 91 -5.28 -37.04 -24.55
CA ASP A 91 -5.59 -35.62 -24.64
C ASP A 91 -5.52 -34.95 -23.25
N ILE A 92 -5.99 -35.63 -22.19
CA ILE A 92 -5.84 -35.17 -20.79
C ILE A 92 -4.36 -35.12 -20.39
N ALA A 93 -3.59 -36.18 -20.69
CA ALA A 93 -2.16 -36.20 -20.41
C ALA A 93 -1.42 -35.11 -21.20
N LEU A 94 -1.85 -34.82 -22.43
CA LEU A 94 -1.26 -33.76 -23.25
C LEU A 94 -1.57 -32.37 -22.67
N GLU A 95 -2.79 -32.12 -22.19
CA GLU A 95 -3.15 -30.85 -21.56
C GLU A 95 -2.40 -30.63 -20.24
N GLU A 96 -2.28 -31.67 -19.41
CA GLU A 96 -1.47 -31.62 -18.18
C GLU A 96 0.01 -31.36 -18.49
N LEU A 97 0.55 -32.04 -19.51
CA LEU A 97 1.91 -31.84 -19.97
C LEU A 97 2.12 -30.43 -20.53
N GLN A 98 1.14 -29.90 -21.27
CA GLN A 98 1.15 -28.54 -21.80
C GLN A 98 1.17 -27.50 -20.67
N ARG A 99 0.28 -27.63 -19.67
CA ARG A 99 0.27 -26.76 -18.49
C ARG A 99 1.59 -26.82 -17.72
N LYS A 100 2.19 -28.00 -17.60
CA LYS A 100 3.49 -28.18 -16.93
C LYS A 100 4.64 -27.54 -17.71
N ILE A 101 4.61 -27.62 -19.05
CA ILE A 101 5.59 -26.95 -19.91
C ILE A 101 5.46 -25.43 -19.81
N GLU A 102 4.24 -24.91 -19.84
CA GLU A 102 3.98 -23.47 -19.72
C GLU A 102 4.48 -22.94 -18.37
N ALA A 103 4.15 -23.60 -17.26
CA ALA A 103 4.67 -23.22 -15.94
C ALA A 103 6.20 -23.28 -15.87
N MET A 104 6.83 -24.29 -16.48
CA MET A 104 8.29 -24.41 -16.51
C MET A 104 8.94 -23.32 -17.37
N GLU A 105 8.33 -22.94 -18.49
CA GLU A 105 8.84 -21.87 -19.33
C GLU A 105 8.69 -20.52 -18.63
N GLU A 106 7.57 -20.26 -17.94
CA GLU A 106 7.40 -19.06 -17.11
C GLU A 106 8.45 -18.97 -16.00
N GLU A 107 8.69 -20.06 -15.26
CA GLU A 107 9.72 -20.12 -14.21
C GLU A 107 11.12 -19.88 -14.79
N LYS A 108 11.43 -20.47 -15.94
CA LYS A 108 12.71 -20.28 -16.63
C LYS A 108 12.89 -18.85 -17.12
N GLN A 109 11.86 -18.23 -17.67
CA GLN A 109 11.89 -16.82 -18.05
C GLN A 109 12.10 -15.93 -16.83
N TYR A 110 11.39 -16.21 -15.73
CA TYR A 110 11.56 -15.50 -14.47
C TYR A 110 13.00 -15.60 -13.94
N GLU A 111 13.56 -16.81 -13.88
CA GLU A 111 14.94 -17.03 -13.46
C GLU A 111 15.97 -16.35 -14.38
N LYS A 112 15.72 -16.33 -15.70
CA LYS A 112 16.56 -15.59 -16.64
C LYS A 112 16.54 -14.09 -16.34
N LEU A 113 15.35 -13.51 -16.17
CA LEU A 113 15.19 -12.09 -15.86
C LEU A 113 15.79 -11.75 -14.49
N LYS A 114 15.59 -12.61 -13.49
CA LYS A 114 16.21 -12.49 -12.17
C LYS A 114 17.72 -12.44 -12.24
N ASN A 115 18.34 -13.33 -13.02
CA ASN A 115 19.80 -13.34 -13.19
C ASN A 115 20.32 -12.07 -13.87
N ILE A 116 19.60 -11.56 -14.89
CA ILE A 116 19.94 -10.28 -15.53
C ILE A 116 19.82 -9.14 -14.52
N ALA A 117 18.72 -9.10 -13.78
CA ALA A 117 18.45 -8.09 -12.77
C ALA A 117 19.52 -8.09 -11.66
N LEU A 118 19.93 -9.28 -11.20
CA LEU A 118 20.95 -9.46 -10.17
C LEU A 118 22.33 -8.98 -10.64
N LYS A 119 22.70 -9.29 -11.89
CA LYS A 119 23.94 -8.77 -12.51
C LYS A 119 23.91 -7.25 -12.56
N GLN A 120 22.83 -6.68 -13.09
CA GLN A 120 22.67 -5.24 -13.24
C GLN A 120 22.70 -4.51 -11.88
N ALA A 121 21.99 -5.05 -10.88
CA ALA A 121 21.99 -4.50 -9.52
C ALA A 121 23.38 -4.55 -8.90
N THR A 122 24.12 -5.65 -9.10
CA THR A 122 25.50 -5.79 -8.61
C THR A 122 26.44 -4.78 -9.28
N GLU A 123 26.36 -4.63 -10.60
CA GLU A 123 27.17 -3.66 -11.36
C GLU A 123 26.91 -2.22 -10.91
N LYS A 124 25.64 -1.89 -10.64
CA LYS A 124 25.20 -0.57 -10.17
C LYS A 124 25.32 -0.38 -8.66
N LYS A 125 25.87 -1.35 -7.93
CA LYS A 125 25.99 -1.35 -6.46
C LYS A 125 24.65 -1.11 -5.73
N LEU A 126 23.57 -1.57 -6.34
CA LEU A 126 22.24 -1.53 -5.76
C LEU A 126 22.04 -2.72 -4.81
N PRO A 127 21.21 -2.57 -3.76
CA PRO A 127 20.82 -3.68 -2.90
C PRO A 127 20.19 -4.84 -3.69
N THR A 128 20.79 -6.02 -3.61
CA THR A 128 20.35 -7.21 -4.36
C THR A 128 19.25 -8.01 -3.65
N GLU A 129 19.07 -7.82 -2.34
CA GLU A 129 18.09 -8.54 -1.51
C GLU A 129 16.64 -8.34 -1.97
N ILE A 130 16.37 -7.22 -2.65
CA ILE A 130 15.04 -6.84 -3.12
C ILE A 130 14.92 -6.84 -4.66
N VAL A 131 15.91 -7.42 -5.36
CA VAL A 131 15.95 -7.40 -6.82
C VAL A 131 14.74 -8.10 -7.47
N ASP A 132 14.22 -9.13 -6.79
CA ASP A 132 13.07 -9.92 -7.23
C ASP A 132 11.80 -9.08 -7.44
N TYR A 133 11.65 -7.99 -6.68
CA TYR A 133 10.49 -7.09 -6.79
C TYR A 133 10.52 -6.18 -8.04
N PHE A 134 11.67 -6.08 -8.71
CA PHE A 134 11.84 -5.25 -9.90
C PHE A 134 11.76 -6.02 -11.22
N ILE A 135 11.61 -7.35 -11.15
CA ILE A 135 11.45 -8.22 -12.32
C ILE A 135 10.10 -7.91 -12.99
N GLY A 136 10.17 -7.53 -14.28
CA GLY A 136 9.02 -7.19 -15.11
C GLY A 136 8.55 -8.34 -15.99
N LYS A 137 7.68 -8.00 -16.95
CA LYS A 137 7.19 -8.95 -17.97
C LYS A 137 8.30 -9.42 -18.93
N ASP A 138 9.30 -8.58 -19.12
CA ASP A 138 10.41 -8.78 -20.03
C ASP A 138 11.66 -8.08 -19.50
N GLU A 139 12.76 -8.21 -20.25
CA GLU A 139 14.05 -7.64 -19.92
C GLU A 139 14.02 -6.11 -19.91
N GLU A 140 13.32 -5.47 -20.85
CA GLU A 140 13.23 -4.02 -20.97
C GLU A 140 12.54 -3.40 -19.75
N VAL A 141 11.39 -3.96 -19.35
CA VAL A 141 10.64 -3.52 -18.16
C VAL A 141 11.47 -3.75 -16.90
N THR A 142 12.16 -4.88 -16.79
CA THR A 142 13.04 -5.19 -15.66
C THR A 142 14.16 -4.16 -15.52
N LEU A 143 14.84 -3.84 -16.64
CA LEU A 143 15.91 -2.83 -16.65
C LEU A 143 15.38 -1.43 -16.32
N ASN A 144 14.21 -1.05 -16.85
CA ASN A 144 13.59 0.23 -16.55
C ASN A 144 13.23 0.37 -15.06
N ASN A 145 12.70 -0.70 -14.45
CA ASN A 145 12.41 -0.74 -13.02
C ASN A 145 13.68 -0.58 -12.18
N LEU A 146 14.77 -1.25 -12.55
CA LEU A 146 16.07 -1.12 -11.86
C LEU A 146 16.69 0.26 -12.01
N ASN A 147 16.56 0.89 -13.18
CA ASN A 147 17.04 2.26 -13.38
C ASN A 147 16.28 3.25 -12.50
N LYS A 148 14.96 3.12 -12.38
CA LYS A 148 14.17 3.94 -11.44
C LYS A 148 14.59 3.71 -9.99
N PHE A 149 14.87 2.45 -9.62
CA PHE A 149 15.37 2.12 -8.29
C PHE A 149 16.72 2.79 -8.03
N GLU A 150 17.64 2.73 -9.00
CA GLU A 150 18.93 3.41 -8.93
C GLU A 150 18.77 4.92 -8.71
N ASP A 151 17.94 5.59 -9.50
CA ASP A 151 17.73 7.03 -9.39
C ASP A 151 17.23 7.43 -7.99
N VAL A 152 16.24 6.71 -7.48
CA VAL A 152 15.67 6.97 -6.15
C VAL A 152 16.69 6.66 -5.05
N PHE A 153 17.41 5.55 -5.17
CA PHE A 153 18.41 5.13 -4.20
C PHE A 153 19.58 6.13 -4.12
N ASN A 154 20.10 6.56 -5.27
CA ASN A 154 21.18 7.54 -5.35
C ASN A 154 20.74 8.90 -4.80
N LYS A 155 19.54 9.38 -5.13
CA LYS A 155 19.00 10.63 -4.59
C LYS A 155 18.86 10.59 -3.06
N GLN A 156 18.41 9.46 -2.51
CA GLN A 156 18.31 9.29 -1.06
C GLN A 156 19.71 9.25 -0.42
N LEU A 157 20.66 8.54 -1.03
CA LEU A 157 22.03 8.48 -0.55
C LEU A 157 22.70 9.86 -0.54
N GLU A 158 22.53 10.65 -1.60
CA GLU A 158 22.98 12.03 -1.67
C GLU A 158 22.37 12.88 -0.55
N THR A 159 21.06 12.77 -0.31
CA THR A 159 20.37 13.52 0.76
C THR A 159 20.96 13.19 2.12
N VAL A 160 21.14 11.90 2.43
CA VAL A 160 21.73 11.43 3.69
C VAL A 160 23.18 11.90 3.85
N VAL A 161 23.98 11.86 2.77
CA VAL A 161 25.35 12.38 2.79
C VAL A 161 25.36 13.89 3.05
N GLN A 162 24.48 14.65 2.41
CA GLN A 162 24.35 16.10 2.63
C GLN A 162 23.91 16.43 4.06
N GLU A 163 22.95 15.69 4.62
CA GLU A 163 22.55 15.83 6.03
C GLU A 163 23.71 15.53 6.98
N ARG A 164 24.46 14.46 6.72
CA ARG A 164 25.64 14.11 7.53
C ARG A 164 26.71 15.20 7.45
N LEU A 165 26.99 15.75 6.28
CA LEU A 165 27.95 16.84 6.09
C LEU A 165 27.51 18.13 6.81
N LYS A 166 26.20 18.46 6.79
CA LYS A 166 25.64 19.57 7.56
C LYS A 166 25.76 19.36 9.07
N GLY A 167 25.43 18.16 9.55
CA GLY A 167 25.52 17.81 10.97
C GLY A 167 26.94 17.69 11.50
N SER A 168 27.92 17.46 10.62
CA SER A 168 29.35 17.34 10.97
C SER A 168 30.11 18.65 10.81
N SER A 169 29.45 19.74 10.40
CA SER A 169 30.06 21.06 10.29
C SER A 169 30.17 21.70 11.68
N TYR A 170 31.33 21.58 12.30
CA TYR A 170 31.71 22.43 13.43
C TYR A 170 31.71 23.88 12.94
N THR A 171 30.73 24.67 13.36
CA THR A 171 30.79 26.12 13.27
C THR A 171 31.63 26.63 14.44
N PRO A 172 32.86 27.16 14.22
CA PRO A 172 33.60 27.82 15.28
C PRO A 172 32.74 28.97 15.83
N PRO A 173 32.74 29.22 17.13
CA PRO A 173 31.94 30.29 17.72
C PRO A 173 32.27 31.61 17.02
N LYS A 174 31.24 32.23 16.44
CA LYS A 174 31.31 33.59 15.90
C LYS A 174 31.69 34.50 17.06
N ASN A 175 32.92 35.01 17.04
CA ASN A 175 33.38 35.99 18.00
C ASN A 175 32.51 37.24 17.84
N ASN A 176 31.63 37.48 18.81
CA ASN A 176 30.81 38.69 18.86
C ASN A 176 31.72 39.88 19.08
N GLY A 177 31.82 40.73 18.06
CA GLY A 177 32.21 42.13 18.16
C GLY A 177 33.57 42.39 18.78
N ASN A 178 34.61 42.39 17.94
CA ASN A 178 35.62 43.44 17.92
C ASN A 178 36.30 43.36 16.55
N ASN A 179 36.19 44.43 15.76
CA ASN A 179 36.92 44.60 14.51
C ASN A 179 38.41 44.47 14.82
N ILE A 180 38.99 43.31 14.52
CA ILE A 180 40.43 43.17 14.39
C ILE A 180 40.67 43.31 12.89
N ASP A 181 40.98 44.54 12.48
CA ASP A 181 41.34 44.88 11.11
C ASP A 181 42.54 44.02 10.70
N THR A 182 42.30 42.96 9.94
CA THR A 182 43.35 42.03 9.52
C THR A 182 44.28 42.71 8.51
N TYR A 183 45.57 42.34 8.50
CA TYR A 183 46.58 42.85 7.56
C TYR A 183 46.09 42.93 6.09
N ASP A 184 45.29 41.95 5.65
CA ASP A 184 44.70 41.89 4.30
C ASP A 184 43.68 43.02 4.00
N ASN A 185 42.97 43.53 5.01
CA ASN A 185 42.00 44.61 4.83
C ASN A 185 42.68 45.99 4.77
N LEU A 186 43.82 46.15 5.44
CA LEU A 186 44.61 47.40 5.36
C LEU A 186 45.33 47.54 4.03
N LEU A 187 45.87 46.44 3.48
CA LEU A 187 46.53 46.44 2.18
C LEU A 187 45.58 46.83 1.04
N LYS A 188 44.31 46.41 1.09
CA LYS A 188 43.30 46.74 0.07
C LYS A 188 42.86 48.21 0.09
N ASN A 189 43.03 48.89 1.22
CA ASN A 189 42.61 50.27 1.41
C ASN A 189 43.79 51.25 1.43
N ALA A 190 45.02 50.75 1.35
CA ALA A 190 46.26 51.54 1.38
C ALA A 190 46.36 52.54 0.23
N ASP A 191 45.85 52.21 -0.95
CA ASP A 191 45.92 53.09 -2.14
C ASP A 191 45.14 54.41 -1.97
N ASN A 192 44.23 54.48 -1.00
CA ASN A 192 43.39 55.65 -0.71
C ASN A 192 43.78 56.37 0.59
N MET A 193 44.92 56.03 1.21
CA MET A 193 45.37 56.57 2.49
C MET A 193 46.75 57.22 2.36
N THR A 194 47.03 58.24 3.16
CA THR A 194 48.37 58.83 3.18
C THR A 194 49.37 57.88 3.87
N PRO A 195 50.67 57.97 3.56
CA PRO A 195 51.70 57.14 4.19
C PRO A 195 51.67 57.18 5.74
N GLU A 196 51.31 58.33 6.31
CA GLU A 196 51.18 58.52 7.76
C GLU A 196 49.96 57.77 8.32
N GLN A 197 48.84 57.80 7.61
CA GLN A 197 47.61 57.10 8.01
C GLN A 197 47.79 55.58 7.92
N ILE A 198 48.54 55.10 6.93
CA ILE A 198 48.92 53.70 6.79
C ILE A 198 49.76 53.29 8.00
N ALA A 199 50.86 54.00 8.29
CA ALA A 199 51.75 53.67 9.39
C ALA A 199 51.03 53.63 10.75
N GLU A 200 50.08 54.54 11.00
CA GLU A 200 49.29 54.55 12.24
C GLU A 200 48.36 53.33 12.36
N GLN A 201 47.75 52.88 11.26
CA GLN A 201 46.88 51.70 11.25
C GLN A 201 47.67 50.40 11.42
N PHE A 202 48.82 50.27 10.76
CA PHE A 202 49.70 49.12 10.92
C PHE A 202 50.33 49.04 12.32
N SER A 203 50.63 50.17 12.97
CA SER A 203 51.12 50.18 14.36
C SER A 203 50.10 49.66 15.38
N LYS A 204 48.80 49.64 15.05
CA LYS A 204 47.74 49.12 15.92
C LYS A 204 47.60 47.59 15.84
N LEU A 205 48.25 46.95 14.87
CA LEU A 205 48.29 45.49 14.71
C LEU A 205 49.38 44.80 15.52
N ASP A 206 50.46 45.51 15.87
CA ASP A 206 51.60 44.97 16.62
C ASP A 206 51.47 45.11 18.16
N LYS A 207 50.27 45.41 18.67
CA LYS A 207 49.93 45.47 20.11
C LYS A 207 48.88 44.44 20.46
#